data_AF-A0A7J2MA79-F1
#
_entry.id   AF-A0A7J2MA79-F1
#
_cell.length_a   1.000
_cell.length_b   1.000
_cell.length_c   1.000
_cell.angle_alpha   90.00
_cell.angle_beta   90.00
_cell.angle_gamma   90.00
#
_symmetry.space_group_name_H-M   'P 1'
#
loop_
_entity.id
_entity.type
_entity.pdbx_description
1 polymer ?
#
loop_
_entity_poly.entity_id
_entity_poly.type
_entity_poly.pdbx_seq_one_letter_code
_entity_poly.pdbx_strand_id
1 'polypeptide(L)'
;MKKRVSAAVQMAHHHSHPQHFKPRIHYDFMKSLAAVMAVVMFMSGTLAGMQTEQGGHLHTGTPSENEALCTETYDLLIITPSQFRDSLEPFQWHKEQHGVKTLVVTLDEIYGGTYFSVNGRDDAEKVKYFIKNAYDEWHITYVLLVGGRRPVMQETWWCPVRYSHCGVSSDWESKFLSDLYFADIYDEDGHFSSWDADGDGIFGEWTANGAEDSPIDLYPDVYVGRWPARFVYEVEVMVAKTIAYENNAHGQSWFNKMVCVAGDTYPDDLNPEWVGYEGEEGTQQAMNWMPGFEYVKLWTSEGTLTGPQDVINAISDGCGFLFFDGHGSPMSWATHPPSDHNTWIDGLKMYHMPMLNNKDMYPVCVVGGCHNSQFNISMFNWLKIYEGYAKWYEYVYKGETWFGCWSWLLARQSDGGSIATLGYSALGYTKEDKWELGGEGGASEWLDTHFFWEYGMNGTQVLGDIWGNTINGYLNTYPIDWNSPVESPSGIDAKTAQEWILIGDPSLMIGGYPG
;
A
#
# COMPACT_ATOMS: atom_id res chain seq x y z
N MET A 1 -36.63 4.08 9.27
CA MET A 1 -35.66 3.08 8.77
C MET A 1 -34.46 3.12 9.69
N LYS A 2 -34.12 2.01 10.36
CA LYS A 2 -32.83 1.93 11.07
C LYS A 2 -31.74 2.02 9.99
N LYS A 3 -30.78 2.93 10.12
CA LYS A 3 -29.55 2.90 9.30
C LYS A 3 -28.98 1.48 9.45
N ARG A 4 -29.01 0.66 8.39
CA ARG A 4 -28.25 -0.58 8.37
C ARG A 4 -26.81 -0.15 8.20
N VAL A 5 -26.05 -0.20 9.29
CA VAL A 5 -24.60 -0.01 9.26
C VAL A 5 -24.05 -1.21 8.46
N SER A 6 -23.26 -0.97 7.40
CA SER A 6 -22.77 -2.04 6.53
C SER A 6 -22.00 -3.10 7.33
N ALA A 7 -21.94 -4.33 6.80
CA ALA A 7 -21.22 -5.43 7.44
C ALA A 7 -19.76 -5.05 7.71
N ALA A 8 -19.09 -4.44 6.73
CA ALA A 8 -17.75 -3.88 6.90
C ALA A 8 -17.59 -2.99 8.15
N VAL A 9 -18.54 -2.09 8.42
CA VAL A 9 -18.47 -1.21 9.60
C VAL A 9 -18.73 -1.99 10.89
N GLN A 10 -19.67 -2.95 10.90
CA GLN A 10 -19.92 -3.80 12.07
C GLN A 10 -18.75 -4.72 12.40
N MET A 11 -18.07 -5.25 11.39
CA MET A 11 -16.85 -6.04 11.50
C MET A 11 -15.70 -5.17 12.01
N ALA A 12 -15.50 -3.98 11.43
CA ALA A 12 -14.50 -3.02 11.91
C ALA A 12 -14.69 -2.74 13.41
N HIS A 13 -15.95 -2.66 13.87
CA HIS A 13 -16.27 -2.52 15.29
C HIS A 13 -15.97 -3.76 16.16
N HIS A 14 -16.22 -4.97 15.66
CA HIS A 14 -15.94 -6.23 16.38
C HIS A 14 -14.45 -6.54 16.49
N HIS A 15 -13.68 -6.26 15.43
CA HIS A 15 -12.22 -6.42 15.37
C HIS A 15 -11.45 -5.67 16.44
N SER A 16 -11.97 -4.50 16.76
CA SER A 16 -11.30 -3.55 17.63
C SER A 16 -11.77 -3.67 19.08
N HIS A 17 -12.62 -4.66 19.41
CA HIS A 17 -12.92 -5.02 20.79
C HIS A 17 -11.75 -5.72 21.49
N PRO A 18 -11.21 -5.13 22.59
CA PRO A 18 -9.98 -5.59 23.23
C PRO A 18 -10.23 -6.77 24.18
N GLN A 19 -10.69 -7.92 23.67
CA GLN A 19 -10.71 -9.15 24.48
C GLN A 19 -9.28 -9.58 24.90
N HIS A 20 -8.23 -8.98 24.32
CA HIS A 20 -6.83 -9.34 24.56
C HIS A 20 -5.90 -8.20 25.01
N PHE A 21 -6.41 -7.01 25.35
CA PHE A 21 -5.57 -5.96 25.95
C PHE A 21 -5.26 -6.32 27.41
N LYS A 22 -4.20 -7.11 27.66
CA LYS A 22 -3.65 -7.36 28.99
C LYS A 22 -2.73 -6.19 29.38
N PRO A 23 -3.14 -5.25 30.24
CA PRO A 23 -2.40 -4.01 30.49
C PRO A 23 -1.00 -4.24 31.10
N ARG A 24 -0.78 -5.41 31.72
CA ARG A 24 0.42 -5.73 32.49
C ARG A 24 1.62 -6.12 31.63
N ILE A 25 1.42 -6.86 30.54
CA ILE A 25 2.52 -7.33 29.66
C ILE A 25 3.01 -6.17 28.77
N HIS A 26 2.11 -5.25 28.41
CA HIS A 26 2.43 -4.09 27.59
C HIS A 26 3.20 -3.01 28.36
N TYR A 27 2.95 -2.84 29.66
CA TYR A 27 3.65 -1.86 30.49
C TYR A 27 5.17 -2.11 30.58
N ASP A 28 5.59 -3.38 30.65
CA ASP A 28 7.02 -3.74 30.71
C ASP A 28 7.72 -3.65 29.34
N PHE A 29 7.00 -3.94 28.24
CA PHE A 29 7.45 -3.64 26.88
C PHE A 29 7.58 -2.12 26.66
N MET A 30 6.63 -1.31 27.17
CA MET A 30 6.64 0.15 27.06
C MET A 30 7.77 0.83 27.83
N LYS A 31 8.19 0.30 29.00
CA LYS A 31 9.38 0.79 29.69
C LYS A 31 10.64 0.59 28.85
N SER A 32 10.73 -0.54 28.17
CA SER A 32 11.85 -0.86 27.26
C SER A 32 11.80 0.03 26.02
N LEU A 33 10.61 0.27 25.45
CA LEU A 33 10.43 1.14 24.28
C LEU A 33 10.68 2.62 24.59
N ALA A 34 10.27 3.12 25.77
CA ALA A 34 10.59 4.47 26.22
C ALA A 34 12.10 4.66 26.44
N ALA A 35 12.80 3.63 26.91
CA ALA A 35 14.26 3.63 27.01
C ALA A 35 14.93 3.63 25.63
N VAL A 36 14.41 2.86 24.66
CA VAL A 36 14.88 2.89 23.26
C VAL A 36 14.61 4.25 22.60
N MET A 37 13.46 4.86 22.84
CA MET A 37 13.14 6.21 22.34
C MET A 37 14.08 7.28 22.89
N ALA A 38 14.49 7.18 24.15
CA ALA A 38 15.50 8.07 24.70
C ALA A 38 16.85 7.90 23.98
N VAL A 39 17.27 6.67 23.69
CA VAL A 39 18.53 6.39 22.98
C VAL A 39 18.50 6.88 21.53
N VAL A 40 17.38 6.75 20.81
CA VAL A 40 17.22 7.26 19.44
C VAL A 40 17.23 8.79 19.40
N MET A 41 16.69 9.47 20.42
CA MET A 41 16.76 10.93 20.52
C MET A 41 18.17 11.46 20.85
N PHE A 42 19.06 10.64 21.42
CA PHE A 42 20.44 11.04 21.73
C PHE A 42 21.44 10.78 20.61
N MET A 43 21.10 10.01 19.57
CA MET A 43 21.99 9.74 18.42
C MET A 43 21.79 10.68 17.22
N SER A 44 20.83 11.61 17.26
CA SER A 44 20.67 12.66 16.24
C SER A 44 21.50 13.92 16.50
N GLY A 45 22.43 13.87 17.47
CA GLY A 45 23.30 14.97 17.83
C GLY A 45 24.67 14.92 17.13
N THR A 46 24.88 15.89 16.23
CA THR A 46 26.16 16.38 15.68
C THR A 46 26.86 15.57 14.59
N LEU A 47 26.94 16.18 13.40
CA LEU A 47 28.20 16.68 12.85
C LEU A 47 27.92 17.64 11.69
N ALA A 48 28.21 18.92 11.92
CA ALA A 48 28.31 19.94 10.88
C ALA A 48 29.79 20.25 10.67
N GLY A 49 30.18 20.34 9.39
CA GLY A 49 31.35 21.08 8.95
C GLY A 49 32.46 20.22 8.37
N MET A 50 32.57 20.23 7.03
CA MET A 50 33.82 20.49 6.34
C MET A 50 33.51 20.92 4.90
N GLN A 51 33.91 22.15 4.57
CA GLN A 51 33.96 22.68 3.22
C GLN A 51 35.11 22.03 2.45
N THR A 52 34.90 21.72 1.18
CA THR A 52 35.98 21.57 0.20
C THR A 52 35.67 22.36 -1.07
N GLU A 53 36.76 22.87 -1.64
CA GLU A 53 36.86 23.98 -2.58
C GLU A 53 36.47 23.62 -4.02
N GLN A 54 36.07 24.67 -4.75
CA GLN A 54 35.85 24.68 -6.18
C GLN A 54 37.14 24.40 -6.97
N GLY A 55 37.03 23.55 -7.99
CA GLY A 55 38.00 23.42 -9.08
C GLY A 55 37.26 23.39 -10.40
N GLY A 56 37.19 24.52 -11.09
CA GLY A 56 36.55 24.64 -12.40
C GLY A 56 37.43 24.12 -13.54
N HIS A 57 36.81 23.52 -14.54
CA HIS A 57 37.36 23.44 -15.89
C HIS A 57 36.22 23.65 -16.90
N LEU A 58 36.18 24.86 -17.49
CA LEU A 58 35.37 25.17 -18.66
C LEU A 58 35.97 24.47 -19.89
N HIS A 59 35.21 23.58 -20.52
CA HIS A 59 35.41 23.22 -21.92
C HIS A 59 34.35 23.91 -22.76
N THR A 60 34.76 24.97 -23.46
CA THR A 60 33.96 25.64 -24.49
C THR A 60 34.06 24.85 -25.79
N GLY A 61 33.06 24.05 -26.10
CA GLY A 61 32.79 23.53 -27.43
C GLY A 61 31.48 24.14 -27.94
N THR A 62 31.54 24.86 -29.06
CA THR A 62 30.38 25.38 -29.77
C THR A 62 29.52 24.24 -30.34
N PRO A 63 28.19 24.20 -30.15
CA PRO A 63 27.36 23.16 -30.75
C PRO A 63 27.20 23.40 -32.24
N SER A 64 27.49 22.37 -33.05
CA SER A 64 27.12 22.34 -34.46
C SER A 64 25.63 21.99 -34.58
N GLU A 65 24.89 22.80 -35.34
CA GLU A 65 23.49 22.62 -35.71
C GLU A 65 23.28 21.28 -36.46
N ASN A 66 22.84 20.23 -35.74
CA ASN A 66 21.97 19.14 -36.19
C ASN A 66 21.95 18.02 -35.12
N GLU A 67 21.50 18.34 -33.91
CA GLU A 67 21.01 17.31 -32.99
C GLU A 67 19.53 17.09 -33.30
N ALA A 68 19.22 15.90 -33.83
CA ALA A 68 17.86 15.38 -33.70
C ALA A 68 17.49 15.51 -32.23
N LEU A 69 16.32 16.10 -31.92
CA LEU A 69 15.78 16.17 -30.56
C LEU A 69 15.75 14.75 -29.99
N CYS A 70 16.78 14.36 -29.25
CA CYS A 70 16.76 13.19 -28.39
C CYS A 70 15.85 13.57 -27.24
N THR A 71 14.58 13.19 -27.33
CA THR A 71 13.70 13.21 -26.16
C THR A 71 14.34 12.29 -25.12
N GLU A 72 14.68 12.84 -23.95
CA GLU A 72 15.10 12.01 -22.82
C GLU A 72 13.92 11.12 -22.45
N THR A 73 14.14 9.81 -22.37
CA THR A 73 13.11 8.84 -22.01
C THR A 73 13.53 8.13 -20.73
N TYR A 74 12.66 8.05 -19.74
CA TYR A 74 12.87 7.28 -18.51
C TYR A 74 11.74 6.28 -18.35
N ASP A 75 12.01 5.10 -17.79
CA ASP A 75 10.99 4.09 -17.49
C ASP A 75 10.45 4.30 -16.06
N LEU A 76 11.37 4.53 -15.10
CA LEU A 76 11.09 4.71 -13.68
C LEU A 76 11.46 6.11 -13.19
N LEU A 77 10.48 6.83 -12.65
CA LEU A 77 10.68 8.07 -11.90
C LEU A 77 10.61 7.78 -10.40
N ILE A 78 11.66 8.15 -9.66
CA ILE A 78 11.71 8.04 -8.19
C ILE A 78 11.58 9.44 -7.61
N ILE A 79 10.52 9.71 -6.84
CA ILE A 79 10.29 10.99 -6.18
C ILE A 79 10.57 10.83 -4.68
N THR A 80 11.47 11.64 -4.13
CA THR A 80 12.00 11.45 -2.78
C THR A 80 12.28 12.77 -2.06
N PRO A 81 12.24 12.85 -0.71
CA PRO A 81 12.87 13.97 -0.01
C PRO A 81 14.39 13.93 -0.22
N SER A 82 15.03 15.10 -0.21
CA SER A 82 16.48 15.26 -0.39
C SER A 82 17.30 14.44 0.63
N GLN A 83 16.75 14.22 1.83
CA GLN A 83 17.38 13.43 2.90
C GLN A 83 17.57 11.95 2.56
N PHE A 84 16.78 11.40 1.63
CA PHE A 84 16.82 9.97 1.27
C PHE A 84 17.49 9.73 -0.09
N ARG A 85 17.86 10.79 -0.81
CA ARG A 85 18.37 10.74 -2.19
C ARG A 85 19.64 9.89 -2.32
N ASP A 86 20.60 10.03 -1.41
CA ASP A 86 21.89 9.32 -1.50
C ASP A 86 21.71 7.80 -1.33
N SER A 87 20.79 7.37 -0.47
CA SER A 87 20.50 5.94 -0.24
C SER A 87 19.85 5.25 -1.44
N LEU A 88 19.35 6.01 -2.42
CA LEU A 88 18.72 5.50 -3.64
C LEU A 88 19.71 5.32 -4.80
N GLU A 89 20.95 5.82 -4.70
CA GLU A 89 21.94 5.68 -5.78
C GLU A 89 22.22 4.22 -6.18
N PRO A 90 22.40 3.27 -5.23
CA PRO A 90 22.59 1.87 -5.59
C PRO A 90 21.38 1.27 -6.30
N PHE A 91 20.17 1.73 -5.95
CA PHE A 91 18.93 1.26 -6.54
C PHE A 91 18.75 1.78 -7.97
N GLN A 92 18.98 3.08 -8.21
CA GLN A 92 18.99 3.65 -9.54
C GLN A 92 19.97 2.90 -10.45
N TRP A 93 21.22 2.72 -10.00
CA TRP A 93 22.22 2.01 -10.79
C TRP A 93 21.80 0.58 -11.10
N HIS A 94 21.26 -0.15 -10.12
CA HIS A 94 20.77 -1.51 -10.31
C HIS A 94 19.68 -1.60 -11.38
N LYS A 95 18.69 -0.69 -11.33
CA LYS A 95 17.61 -0.63 -12.33
C LYS A 95 18.16 -0.35 -13.73
N GLU A 96 19.10 0.59 -13.86
CA GLU A 96 19.74 0.89 -15.14
C GLU A 96 20.55 -0.29 -15.69
N GLN A 97 21.18 -1.11 -14.82
CA GLN A 97 21.87 -2.33 -15.26
C GLN A 97 20.92 -3.39 -15.82
N HIS A 98 19.65 -3.39 -15.37
CA HIS A 98 18.61 -4.28 -15.86
C HIS A 98 17.74 -3.63 -16.95
N GLY A 99 18.20 -2.53 -17.54
CA GLY A 99 17.56 -1.88 -18.67
C GLY A 99 16.34 -1.01 -18.33
N VAL A 100 16.10 -0.75 -17.04
CA VAL A 100 15.05 0.17 -16.58
C VAL A 100 15.69 1.55 -16.37
N LYS A 101 15.53 2.44 -17.35
CA LYS A 101 16.06 3.81 -17.28
C LYS A 101 15.41 4.55 -16.12
N THR A 102 16.22 4.96 -15.14
CA THR A 102 15.72 5.46 -13.87
C THR A 102 16.18 6.88 -13.61
N LEU A 103 15.27 7.74 -13.17
CA LEU A 103 15.58 9.09 -12.73
C LEU A 103 15.15 9.29 -11.27
N VAL A 104 16.04 9.79 -10.42
CA VAL A 104 15.72 10.17 -9.05
C VAL A 104 15.60 11.69 -8.93
N VAL A 105 14.42 12.16 -8.58
CA VAL A 105 14.09 13.58 -8.42
C VAL A 105 13.69 13.87 -6.98
N THR A 106 14.29 14.91 -6.41
CA THR A 106 13.95 15.36 -5.07
C THR A 106 12.75 16.30 -5.06
N LEU A 107 12.00 16.33 -3.96
CA LEU A 107 10.88 17.26 -3.80
C LEU A 107 11.33 18.74 -3.87
N ASP A 108 12.54 19.05 -3.40
CA ASP A 108 13.10 20.40 -3.52
C ASP A 108 13.31 20.79 -4.98
N GLU A 109 13.72 19.85 -5.85
CA GLU A 109 13.86 20.08 -7.29
C GLU A 109 12.50 20.27 -7.98
N ILE A 110 11.48 19.48 -7.59
CA ILE A 110 10.10 19.62 -8.08
C ILE A 110 9.56 21.00 -7.72
N TYR A 111 9.61 21.37 -6.45
CA TYR A 111 9.07 22.65 -5.97
C TYR A 111 9.91 23.85 -6.40
N GLY A 112 11.18 23.65 -6.69
CA GLY A 112 12.09 24.65 -7.25
C GLY A 112 11.97 24.85 -8.76
N GLY A 113 11.24 23.98 -9.46
CA GLY A 113 11.07 24.05 -10.92
C GLY A 113 12.34 23.72 -11.70
N THR A 114 13.11 22.74 -11.21
CA THR A 114 14.41 22.37 -11.79
C THR A 114 14.27 21.77 -13.19
N TYR A 115 13.25 20.92 -13.39
CA TYR A 115 13.01 20.21 -14.64
C TYR A 115 11.83 20.79 -15.41
N PHE A 116 10.74 21.14 -14.72
CA PHE A 116 9.51 21.67 -15.31
C PHE A 116 9.05 22.93 -14.59
N SER A 117 8.19 23.71 -15.25
CA SER A 117 7.48 24.80 -14.57
C SER A 117 6.55 24.25 -13.49
N VAL A 118 6.58 24.85 -12.31
CA VAL A 118 5.79 24.40 -11.17
C VAL A 118 4.33 24.80 -11.34
N ASN A 119 3.43 23.81 -11.29
CA ASN A 119 1.98 23.97 -11.29
C ASN A 119 1.39 23.21 -10.09
N GLY A 120 0.16 23.53 -9.67
CA GLY A 120 -0.53 22.86 -8.56
C GLY A 120 -0.69 23.72 -7.31
N ARG A 121 -1.85 23.60 -6.67
CA ARG A 121 -2.32 24.39 -5.52
C ARG A 121 -1.63 24.00 -4.21
N ASP A 122 -1.26 22.74 -4.08
CA ASP A 122 -0.59 22.17 -2.92
C ASP A 122 0.56 21.22 -3.33
N ASP A 123 1.28 20.70 -2.35
CA ASP A 123 2.45 19.86 -2.59
C ASP A 123 2.14 18.54 -3.29
N ALA A 124 0.96 17.94 -3.04
CA ALA A 124 0.55 16.71 -3.71
C ALA A 124 0.15 16.99 -5.18
N GLU A 125 -0.58 18.06 -5.45
CA GLU A 125 -0.94 18.43 -6.83
C GLU A 125 0.30 18.88 -7.62
N LYS A 126 1.29 19.55 -6.99
CA LYS A 126 2.59 19.83 -7.63
C LYS A 126 3.33 18.57 -8.05
N VAL A 127 3.33 17.55 -7.18
CA VAL A 127 3.92 16.25 -7.52
C VAL A 127 3.12 15.59 -8.66
N LYS A 128 1.79 15.64 -8.64
CA LYS A 128 0.96 15.11 -9.73
C LYS A 128 1.21 15.81 -11.07
N TYR A 129 1.32 17.14 -11.10
CA TYR A 129 1.71 17.87 -12.30
C TYR A 129 3.13 17.55 -12.76
N PHE A 130 4.06 17.30 -11.84
CA PHE A 130 5.40 16.86 -12.20
C PHE A 130 5.37 15.49 -12.88
N ILE A 131 4.60 14.53 -12.32
CA ILE A 131 4.39 13.21 -12.91
C ILE A 131 3.74 13.34 -14.29
N LYS A 132 2.72 14.18 -14.44
CA LYS A 132 2.11 14.50 -15.74
C LYS A 132 3.14 14.95 -16.77
N ASN A 133 3.97 15.93 -16.43
CA ASN A 133 4.98 16.45 -17.37
C ASN A 133 6.05 15.38 -17.68
N ALA A 134 6.45 14.58 -16.70
CA ALA A 134 7.35 13.46 -16.92
C ALA A 134 6.70 12.37 -17.81
N TYR A 135 5.40 12.13 -17.69
CA TYR A 135 4.67 11.23 -18.58
C TYR A 135 4.63 11.77 -20.01
N ASP A 136 4.26 13.04 -20.18
CA ASP A 136 4.12 13.68 -21.49
C ASP A 136 5.46 13.85 -22.23
N GLU A 137 6.50 14.28 -21.52
CA GLU A 137 7.79 14.69 -22.11
C GLU A 137 8.88 13.63 -21.97
N TRP A 138 8.86 12.82 -20.90
CA TRP A 138 9.86 11.78 -20.65
C TRP A 138 9.34 10.35 -20.82
N HIS A 139 8.05 10.19 -21.07
CA HIS A 139 7.41 8.90 -21.35
C HIS A 139 7.62 7.86 -20.25
N ILE A 140 7.57 8.30 -18.99
CA ILE A 140 7.64 7.40 -17.84
C ILE A 140 6.48 6.42 -17.80
N THR A 141 6.74 5.23 -17.24
CA THR A 141 5.73 4.19 -17.02
C THR A 141 5.53 3.94 -15.53
N TYR A 142 6.61 4.01 -14.74
CA TYR A 142 6.62 3.68 -13.33
C TYR A 142 6.95 4.90 -12.47
N VAL A 143 6.27 5.06 -11.34
CA VAL A 143 6.56 6.10 -10.34
C VAL A 143 6.71 5.46 -8.95
N LEU A 144 7.91 5.57 -8.37
CA LEU A 144 8.16 5.19 -6.99
C LEU A 144 8.18 6.43 -6.09
N LEU A 145 7.19 6.52 -5.19
CA LEU A 145 7.12 7.55 -4.16
C LEU A 145 7.89 7.09 -2.91
N VAL A 146 9.00 7.75 -2.59
CA VAL A 146 9.83 7.41 -1.42
C VAL A 146 9.64 8.44 -0.33
N GLY A 147 9.10 8.00 0.80
CA GLY A 147 8.84 8.82 1.98
C GLY A 147 7.40 8.67 2.49
N GLY A 148 7.27 8.51 3.81
CA GLY A 148 5.99 8.40 4.50
C GLY A 148 5.76 9.52 5.52
N ARG A 149 4.97 9.21 6.55
CA ARG A 149 4.68 10.15 7.64
C ARG A 149 5.94 10.45 8.45
N ARG A 150 6.26 11.73 8.65
CA ARG A 150 7.38 12.16 9.48
C ARG A 150 7.16 11.68 10.93
N PRO A 151 8.22 11.26 11.65
CA PRO A 151 8.13 10.76 13.02
C PRO A 151 7.98 11.91 14.03
N VAL A 152 6.91 12.70 13.90
CA VAL A 152 6.54 13.80 14.79
C VAL A 152 5.05 13.71 15.20
N MET A 153 4.63 14.50 16.19
CA MET A 153 3.25 14.45 16.70
C MET A 153 2.23 14.88 15.64
N GLN A 154 2.53 15.96 14.92
CA GLN A 154 1.70 16.45 13.83
C GLN A 154 1.78 15.50 12.64
N GLU A 155 0.68 15.37 11.92
CA GLU A 155 0.69 14.62 10.67
C GLU A 155 1.32 15.48 9.58
N THR A 156 2.57 15.16 9.25
CA THR A 156 3.36 15.82 8.21
C THR A 156 4.10 14.76 7.42
N TRP A 157 4.49 15.08 6.19
CA TRP A 157 4.90 14.09 5.21
C TRP A 157 6.32 14.34 4.71
N TRP A 158 7.07 13.26 4.49
CA TRP A 158 8.33 13.31 3.76
C TRP A 158 8.06 13.48 2.27
N CYS A 159 7.25 12.57 1.70
CA CYS A 159 6.68 12.68 0.35
C CYS A 159 5.16 12.88 0.49
N PRO A 160 4.55 13.83 -0.24
CA PRO A 160 3.14 14.15 -0.08
C PRO A 160 2.23 12.95 -0.40
N VAL A 161 1.00 13.04 0.11
CA VAL A 161 -0.07 12.06 -0.05
C VAL A 161 -1.35 12.78 -0.44
N ARG A 162 -2.31 12.04 -0.99
CA ARG A 162 -3.68 12.53 -1.16
C ARG A 162 -4.65 11.76 -0.28
N TYR A 163 -5.58 12.50 0.31
CA TYR A 163 -6.74 11.93 0.98
C TYR A 163 -7.94 11.98 0.04
N SER A 164 -8.55 10.83 -0.22
CA SER A 164 -9.84 10.74 -0.89
C SER A 164 -10.97 10.81 0.14
N HIS A 165 -12.04 11.50 -0.24
CA HIS A 165 -13.30 11.64 0.49
C HIS A 165 -14.42 10.82 -0.19
N CYS A 166 -14.06 9.73 -0.87
CA CYS A 166 -15.00 8.81 -1.50
C CYS A 166 -15.60 7.82 -0.49
N GLY A 167 -16.87 7.44 -0.68
CA GLY A 167 -17.48 6.34 0.09
C GLY A 167 -17.83 6.67 1.55
N VAL A 168 -18.11 7.94 1.85
CA VAL A 168 -18.42 8.41 3.21
C VAL A 168 -19.88 8.14 3.59
N SER A 169 -20.14 6.97 4.16
CA SER A 169 -21.47 6.59 4.69
C SER A 169 -21.51 6.34 6.20
N SER A 170 -20.35 6.27 6.84
CA SER A 170 -20.22 5.91 8.26
C SER A 170 -19.44 6.94 9.07
N ASP A 171 -19.73 7.02 10.37
CA ASP A 171 -18.95 7.84 11.32
C ASP A 171 -17.53 7.25 11.57
N TRP A 172 -17.20 6.11 10.95
CA TRP A 172 -15.95 5.39 11.16
C TRP A 172 -14.76 6.02 10.42
N GLU A 173 -14.95 6.36 9.15
CA GLU A 173 -13.90 6.85 8.26
C GLU A 173 -14.45 8.00 7.44
N SER A 174 -13.81 9.18 7.55
CA SER A 174 -14.21 10.37 6.82
C SER A 174 -13.39 10.61 5.54
N LYS A 175 -12.20 9.99 5.47
CA LYS A 175 -11.26 10.09 4.36
C LYS A 175 -10.16 9.04 4.51
N PHE A 176 -9.51 8.69 3.41
CA PHE A 176 -8.44 7.69 3.39
C PHE A 176 -7.34 8.04 2.40
N LEU A 177 -6.17 7.45 2.56
CA LEU A 177 -5.04 7.68 1.66
C LEU A 177 -5.32 7.04 0.29
N SER A 178 -5.01 7.74 -0.80
CA SER A 178 -5.06 7.14 -2.14
C SER A 178 -3.83 7.54 -2.93
N ASP A 179 -3.01 6.56 -3.29
CA ASP A 179 -1.90 6.76 -4.22
C ASP A 179 -2.35 6.65 -5.68
N LEU A 180 -3.56 6.11 -5.96
CA LEU A 180 -4.19 6.15 -7.28
C LEU A 180 -4.33 7.58 -7.80
N TYR A 181 -4.50 8.56 -6.90
CA TYR A 181 -4.46 9.98 -7.22
C TYR A 181 -3.22 10.39 -8.04
N PHE A 182 -2.05 9.81 -7.77
CA PHE A 182 -0.82 10.16 -8.50
C PHE A 182 -0.70 9.42 -9.84
N ALA A 183 -1.50 8.37 -10.04
CA ALA A 183 -1.50 7.52 -11.22
C ALA A 183 -2.54 7.93 -12.27
N ASP A 184 -3.73 8.33 -11.83
CA ASP A 184 -4.82 8.87 -12.66
C ASP A 184 -4.47 10.33 -13.01
N ILE A 185 -3.83 10.56 -14.14
CA ILE A 185 -3.34 11.86 -14.60
C ILE A 185 -4.40 12.54 -15.49
N TYR A 186 -5.05 11.78 -16.35
CA TYR A 186 -6.00 12.24 -17.34
C TYR A 186 -7.37 11.59 -17.15
N ASP A 187 -8.43 12.37 -17.40
CA ASP A 187 -9.78 11.83 -17.52
C ASP A 187 -10.04 11.23 -18.92
N GLU A 188 -11.24 10.67 -19.11
CA GLU A 188 -11.67 10.05 -20.37
C GLU A 188 -11.62 10.99 -21.59
N ASP A 189 -11.68 12.30 -21.38
CA ASP A 189 -11.62 13.34 -22.41
C ASP A 189 -10.19 13.87 -22.63
N GLY A 190 -9.22 13.40 -21.85
CA GLY A 190 -7.81 13.81 -21.90
C GLY A 190 -7.52 15.12 -21.16
N HIS A 191 -8.41 15.58 -20.27
CA HIS A 191 -8.13 16.70 -19.37
C HIS A 191 -7.41 16.22 -18.11
N PHE A 192 -6.71 17.14 -17.43
CA PHE A 192 -6.04 16.80 -16.17
C PHE A 192 -7.06 16.45 -15.08
N SER A 193 -6.95 15.24 -14.55
CA SER A 193 -7.79 14.72 -13.47
C SER A 193 -7.37 15.34 -12.13
N SER A 194 -7.98 16.45 -11.71
CA SER A 194 -7.59 17.13 -10.45
C SER A 194 -8.04 16.39 -9.19
N TRP A 195 -9.06 15.54 -9.31
CA TRP A 195 -9.88 14.98 -8.21
C TRP A 195 -10.54 16.06 -7.32
N ASP A 196 -10.62 17.31 -7.78
CA ASP A 196 -11.19 18.44 -7.06
C ASP A 196 -11.81 19.34 -8.13
N ALA A 197 -13.03 18.99 -8.52
CA ALA A 197 -13.74 19.54 -9.69
C ALA A 197 -14.41 20.88 -9.35
N ASP A 198 -14.87 21.05 -8.11
CA ASP A 198 -15.53 22.27 -7.65
C ASP A 198 -14.56 23.32 -7.08
N GLY A 199 -13.30 22.93 -6.81
CA GLY A 199 -12.21 23.82 -6.44
C GLY A 199 -12.15 24.13 -4.94
N ASP A 200 -12.79 23.34 -4.08
CA ASP A 200 -12.90 23.63 -2.65
C ASP A 200 -11.72 23.12 -1.80
N GLY A 201 -10.85 22.27 -2.37
CA GLY A 201 -9.67 21.71 -1.71
C GLY A 201 -9.93 20.40 -0.95
N ILE A 202 -11.10 19.81 -1.10
CA ILE A 202 -11.43 18.44 -0.72
C ILE A 202 -11.39 17.60 -2.00
N PHE A 203 -10.93 16.35 -1.91
CA PHE A 203 -10.59 15.57 -3.10
C PHE A 203 -11.32 14.23 -3.12
N GLY A 204 -11.82 13.86 -4.30
CA GLY A 204 -12.56 12.62 -4.52
C GLY A 204 -13.88 12.58 -3.76
N GLU A 205 -14.53 13.71 -3.56
CA GLU A 205 -15.73 13.84 -2.77
C GLU A 205 -16.91 13.08 -3.38
N TRP A 206 -17.32 12.04 -2.66
CA TRP A 206 -18.60 11.40 -2.88
C TRP A 206 -19.31 11.25 -1.55
N THR A 207 -20.25 12.16 -1.31
CA THR A 207 -20.97 12.28 -0.04
C THR A 207 -22.42 11.82 -0.20
N ALA A 208 -23.19 11.86 0.89
CA ALA A 208 -24.63 11.61 0.84
C ALA A 208 -25.40 12.61 -0.04
N ASN A 209 -24.80 13.76 -0.39
CA ASN A 209 -25.41 14.76 -1.27
C ASN A 209 -25.13 14.53 -2.76
N GLY A 210 -24.17 13.64 -3.10
CA GLY A 210 -23.78 13.32 -4.47
C GLY A 210 -22.26 13.18 -4.62
N ALA A 211 -21.83 12.85 -5.84
CA ALA A 211 -20.43 12.88 -6.22
C ALA A 211 -20.04 14.29 -6.70
N GLU A 212 -19.43 15.06 -5.81
CA GLU A 212 -19.14 16.49 -5.99
C GLU A 212 -17.94 16.69 -6.94
N ASP A 213 -17.00 15.74 -6.94
CA ASP A 213 -15.81 15.72 -7.82
C ASP A 213 -15.96 14.87 -9.09
N SER A 214 -17.18 14.44 -9.41
CA SER A 214 -17.42 13.57 -10.57
C SER A 214 -17.39 14.32 -11.92
N PRO A 215 -17.08 13.60 -13.02
CA PRO A 215 -16.55 12.23 -13.07
C PRO A 215 -15.04 12.18 -12.80
N ILE A 216 -14.61 11.15 -12.06
CA ILE A 216 -13.20 10.73 -11.98
C ILE A 216 -13.15 9.36 -12.66
N ASP A 217 -12.26 9.13 -13.61
CA ASP A 217 -12.26 7.84 -14.33
C ASP A 217 -11.55 6.73 -13.54
N LEU A 218 -10.60 7.10 -12.66
CA LEU A 218 -9.81 6.24 -11.80
C LEU A 218 -8.83 5.30 -12.55
N TYR A 219 -8.65 5.47 -13.86
CA TYR A 219 -7.75 4.62 -14.63
C TYR A 219 -6.30 5.13 -14.48
N PRO A 220 -5.35 4.30 -13.99
CA PRO A 220 -3.96 4.71 -13.91
C PRO A 220 -3.32 4.89 -15.30
N ASP A 221 -2.77 6.09 -15.56
CA ASP A 221 -1.92 6.40 -16.72
C ASP A 221 -0.46 5.95 -16.52
N VAL A 222 -0.03 5.89 -15.27
CA VAL A 222 1.28 5.39 -14.82
C VAL A 222 1.12 4.45 -13.63
N TYR A 223 2.08 3.56 -13.41
CA TYR A 223 2.03 2.61 -12.30
C TYR A 223 2.77 3.15 -11.08
N VAL A 224 2.03 3.37 -10.00
CA VAL A 224 2.55 3.98 -8.76
C VAL A 224 2.79 2.92 -7.70
N GLY A 225 3.97 2.96 -7.09
CA GLY A 225 4.26 2.27 -5.83
C GLY A 225 4.85 3.22 -4.80
N ARG A 226 4.78 2.85 -3.52
CA ARG A 226 5.29 3.69 -2.42
C ARG A 226 6.18 2.91 -1.46
N TRP A 227 7.29 3.53 -1.06
CA TRP A 227 8.03 3.20 0.16
C TRP A 227 7.75 4.26 1.21
N PRO A 228 6.78 4.07 2.14
CA PRO A 228 6.42 5.06 3.15
C PRO A 228 7.43 5.13 4.31
N ALA A 229 8.72 5.18 3.97
CA ALA A 229 9.86 5.25 4.87
C ALA A 229 9.81 6.53 5.72
N ARG A 230 10.08 6.36 7.01
CA ARG A 230 10.18 7.46 7.98
C ARG A 230 11.62 7.87 8.24
N PHE A 231 12.54 6.97 7.93
CA PHE A 231 13.97 7.09 8.19
C PHE A 231 14.78 6.55 7.01
N VAL A 232 15.99 7.10 6.85
CA VAL A 232 16.97 6.70 5.82
C VAL A 232 17.22 5.18 5.84
N TYR A 233 17.38 4.58 7.03
CA TYR A 233 17.66 3.14 7.14
C TYR A 233 16.55 2.27 6.54
N GLU A 234 15.29 2.71 6.55
CA GLU A 234 14.19 1.93 5.96
C GLU A 234 14.31 1.92 4.44
N VAL A 235 14.77 3.03 3.84
CA VAL A 235 15.08 3.10 2.41
C VAL A 235 16.26 2.17 2.08
N GLU A 236 17.33 2.22 2.86
CA GLU A 236 18.50 1.33 2.68
C GLU A 236 18.12 -0.15 2.75
N VAL A 237 17.22 -0.54 3.66
CA VAL A 237 16.70 -1.91 3.75
C VAL A 237 15.92 -2.27 2.49
N MET A 238 15.01 -1.43 2.02
CA MET A 238 14.24 -1.72 0.79
C MET A 238 15.16 -1.83 -0.42
N VAL A 239 16.11 -0.90 -0.58
CA VAL A 239 17.10 -0.93 -1.67
C VAL A 239 17.89 -2.22 -1.65
N ALA A 240 18.45 -2.61 -0.50
CA ALA A 240 19.23 -3.83 -0.38
C ALA A 240 18.39 -5.09 -0.69
N LYS A 241 17.16 -5.14 -0.20
CA LYS A 241 16.23 -6.26 -0.45
C LYS A 241 15.86 -6.36 -1.92
N THR A 242 15.52 -5.26 -2.58
CA THR A 242 15.15 -5.26 -4.01
C THR A 242 16.31 -5.70 -4.88
N ILE A 243 17.51 -5.16 -4.66
CA ILE A 243 18.71 -5.56 -5.40
C ILE A 243 19.01 -7.06 -5.19
N ALA A 244 18.91 -7.56 -3.95
CA ALA A 244 19.14 -8.97 -3.66
C ALA A 244 18.09 -9.88 -4.33
N TYR A 245 16.82 -9.49 -4.25
CA TYR A 245 15.71 -10.22 -4.86
C TYR A 245 15.86 -10.28 -6.39
N GLU A 246 15.99 -9.12 -7.05
CA GLU A 246 16.01 -9.04 -8.50
C GLU A 246 17.22 -9.75 -9.14
N ASN A 247 18.36 -9.81 -8.45
CA ASN A 247 19.55 -10.52 -8.94
C ASN A 247 19.54 -12.03 -8.65
N ASN A 248 18.84 -12.50 -7.61
CA ASN A 248 19.06 -13.86 -7.09
C ASN A 248 17.80 -14.73 -7.04
N ALA A 249 16.59 -14.17 -7.09
CA ALA A 249 15.35 -14.92 -6.97
C ALA A 249 15.05 -15.80 -8.20
N HIS A 250 15.60 -15.46 -9.36
CA HIS A 250 15.27 -16.12 -10.61
C HIS A 250 15.62 -17.61 -10.58
N GLY A 251 14.62 -18.44 -10.88
CA GLY A 251 14.76 -19.90 -10.91
C GLY A 251 14.94 -20.56 -9.55
N GLN A 252 14.83 -19.82 -8.44
CA GLN A 252 14.98 -20.40 -7.10
C GLN A 252 13.73 -21.19 -6.70
N SER A 253 13.94 -22.34 -6.05
CA SER A 253 12.83 -23.24 -5.69
C SER A 253 11.86 -22.65 -4.68
N TRP A 254 12.34 -21.79 -3.76
CA TRP A 254 11.49 -21.13 -2.76
C TRP A 254 10.44 -20.23 -3.40
N PHE A 255 10.74 -19.68 -4.59
CA PHE A 255 9.83 -18.79 -5.29
C PHE A 255 8.59 -19.54 -5.78
N ASN A 256 8.70 -20.81 -6.16
CA ASN A 256 7.56 -21.61 -6.65
C ASN A 256 6.63 -22.12 -5.54
N LYS A 257 6.62 -21.48 -4.38
CA LYS A 257 5.71 -21.77 -3.27
C LYS A 257 4.81 -20.57 -3.00
N MET A 258 3.52 -20.82 -2.84
CA MET A 258 2.50 -19.84 -2.46
C MET A 258 1.92 -20.21 -1.09
N VAL A 259 1.97 -19.28 -0.15
CA VAL A 259 1.36 -19.44 1.19
C VAL A 259 0.04 -18.69 1.21
N CYS A 260 -1.04 -19.40 1.51
CA CYS A 260 -2.39 -18.85 1.62
C CYS A 260 -2.86 -18.93 3.08
N VAL A 261 -3.19 -17.79 3.68
CA VAL A 261 -3.63 -17.67 5.07
C VAL A 261 -5.06 -17.15 5.10
N ALA A 262 -6.00 -17.96 5.57
CA ALA A 262 -7.40 -17.61 5.51
C ALA A 262 -8.28 -18.35 6.51
N GLY A 263 -9.52 -17.88 6.66
CA GLY A 263 -10.56 -18.54 7.43
C GLY A 263 -11.94 -17.99 7.09
N ASP A 264 -12.85 -18.13 8.05
CA ASP A 264 -14.21 -17.60 7.96
C ASP A 264 -14.21 -16.14 8.41
N THR A 265 -14.54 -15.22 7.50
CA THR A 265 -14.36 -13.77 7.68
C THR A 265 -15.71 -13.03 7.56
N TYR A 266 -16.66 -13.58 6.80
CA TYR A 266 -18.01 -13.03 6.71
C TYR A 266 -18.95 -13.70 7.72
N PRO A 267 -19.63 -12.95 8.61
CA PRO A 267 -20.45 -13.53 9.64
C PRO A 267 -21.83 -13.97 9.13
N ASP A 268 -22.16 -15.24 9.42
CA ASP A 268 -23.40 -15.92 8.97
C ASP A 268 -24.70 -15.21 9.42
N ASP A 269 -24.63 -14.38 10.47
CA ASP A 269 -25.79 -13.65 10.99
C ASP A 269 -26.17 -12.42 10.16
N LEU A 270 -25.26 -11.94 9.31
CA LEU A 270 -25.53 -10.84 8.36
C LEU A 270 -26.22 -11.35 7.09
N ASN A 271 -25.84 -12.54 6.62
CA ASN A 271 -26.50 -13.22 5.52
C ASN A 271 -26.76 -14.71 5.82
N PRO A 272 -27.96 -15.10 6.31
CA PRO A 272 -28.29 -16.49 6.61
C PRO A 272 -28.31 -17.44 5.41
N GLU A 273 -28.25 -16.91 4.18
CA GLU A 273 -28.15 -17.69 2.94
C GLU A 273 -26.70 -17.92 2.52
N TRP A 274 -25.74 -17.22 3.13
CA TRP A 274 -24.31 -17.44 2.93
C TRP A 274 -23.89 -18.78 3.56
N VAL A 275 -23.16 -19.57 2.77
CA VAL A 275 -22.58 -20.85 3.21
C VAL A 275 -21.21 -20.94 2.56
N GLY A 276 -20.16 -20.74 3.33
CA GLY A 276 -18.78 -20.76 2.83
C GLY A 276 -17.81 -20.13 3.82
N TYR A 277 -16.52 -20.30 3.55
CA TYR A 277 -15.46 -19.61 4.29
C TYR A 277 -14.81 -18.64 3.31
N GLU A 278 -15.32 -17.40 3.24
CA GLU A 278 -15.04 -16.42 2.18
C GLU A 278 -13.54 -16.31 1.89
N GLY A 279 -12.69 -16.13 2.90
CA GLY A 279 -11.25 -16.05 2.69
C GLY A 279 -10.62 -17.35 2.18
N GLU A 280 -11.13 -18.53 2.58
CA GLU A 280 -10.64 -19.81 2.06
C GLU A 280 -11.07 -20.02 0.59
N GLU A 281 -12.25 -19.52 0.19
CA GLU A 281 -12.69 -19.51 -1.21
C GLU A 281 -11.83 -18.58 -2.07
N GLY A 282 -11.56 -17.36 -1.60
CA GLY A 282 -10.70 -16.39 -2.28
C GLY A 282 -9.28 -16.93 -2.46
N THR A 283 -8.67 -17.45 -1.40
CA THR A 283 -7.36 -18.09 -1.50
C THR A 283 -7.36 -19.34 -2.37
N GLN A 284 -8.44 -20.12 -2.38
CA GLN A 284 -8.57 -21.28 -3.29
C GLN A 284 -8.65 -20.85 -4.76
N GLN A 285 -9.35 -19.76 -5.06
CA GLN A 285 -9.42 -19.19 -6.40
C GLN A 285 -8.06 -18.68 -6.87
N ALA A 286 -7.33 -17.96 -6.00
CA ALA A 286 -5.97 -17.51 -6.28
C ALA A 286 -5.03 -18.68 -6.59
N MET A 287 -5.08 -19.78 -5.81
CA MET A 287 -4.32 -21.00 -6.11
C MET A 287 -4.70 -21.62 -7.46
N ASN A 288 -5.98 -21.62 -7.84
CA ASN A 288 -6.40 -22.15 -9.14
C ASN A 288 -5.83 -21.35 -10.32
N TRP A 289 -5.52 -20.07 -10.11
CA TRP A 289 -4.92 -19.18 -11.10
C TRP A 289 -3.39 -19.13 -11.07
N MET A 290 -2.75 -19.89 -10.18
CA MET A 290 -1.29 -19.94 -10.04
C MET A 290 -0.71 -21.32 -10.38
N PRO A 291 -1.04 -21.90 -11.56
CA PRO A 291 -0.60 -23.25 -11.89
C PRO A 291 0.93 -23.38 -11.85
N GLY A 292 1.42 -24.48 -11.28
CA GLY A 292 2.86 -24.76 -11.17
C GLY A 292 3.49 -24.38 -9.83
N PHE A 293 2.74 -23.74 -8.94
CA PHE A 293 3.17 -23.48 -7.57
C PHE A 293 2.85 -24.65 -6.63
N GLU A 294 3.70 -24.84 -5.62
CA GLU A 294 3.39 -25.59 -4.42
C GLU A 294 2.55 -24.71 -3.48
N TYR A 295 1.44 -25.24 -2.98
CA TYR A 295 0.54 -24.50 -2.10
C TYR A 295 0.69 -24.91 -0.64
N VAL A 296 0.88 -23.93 0.22
CA VAL A 296 0.78 -24.09 1.69
C VAL A 296 -0.50 -23.41 2.16
N LYS A 297 -1.48 -24.22 2.56
CA LYS A 297 -2.74 -23.74 3.11
C LYS A 297 -2.65 -23.61 4.61
N LEU A 298 -2.72 -22.38 5.11
CA LEU A 298 -2.95 -22.06 6.51
C LEU A 298 -4.40 -21.64 6.65
N TRP A 299 -5.27 -22.65 6.72
CA TRP A 299 -6.72 -22.51 6.79
C TRP A 299 -7.24 -22.92 8.15
N THR A 300 -8.21 -22.17 8.66
CA THR A 300 -8.84 -22.48 9.94
C THR A 300 -9.70 -23.75 9.86
N SER A 301 -10.33 -24.01 8.71
CA SER A 301 -11.16 -25.21 8.51
C SER A 301 -10.36 -26.51 8.49
N GLU A 302 -9.12 -26.45 8.01
CA GLU A 302 -8.18 -27.58 7.99
C GLU A 302 -7.39 -27.70 9.30
N GLY A 303 -7.51 -26.72 10.21
CA GLY A 303 -6.75 -26.66 11.47
C GLY A 303 -5.25 -26.44 11.26
N THR A 304 -4.84 -25.98 10.07
CA THR A 304 -3.45 -25.66 9.74
C THR A 304 -3.07 -24.23 10.12
N LEU A 305 -4.07 -23.36 10.31
CA LEU A 305 -3.91 -22.07 10.98
C LEU A 305 -4.45 -22.12 12.41
N THR A 306 -3.56 -22.13 13.39
CA THR A 306 -3.89 -22.10 14.82
C THR A 306 -3.39 -20.84 15.53
N GLY A 307 -2.49 -20.10 14.89
CA GLY A 307 -2.03 -18.80 15.37
C GLY A 307 -0.85 -18.23 14.60
N PRO A 308 -0.23 -17.15 15.11
CA PRO A 308 0.84 -16.42 14.42
C PRO A 308 2.06 -17.28 14.08
N GLN A 309 2.35 -18.30 14.90
CA GLN A 309 3.54 -19.13 14.72
C GLN A 309 3.47 -19.95 13.42
N ASP A 310 2.28 -20.39 13.01
CA ASP A 310 2.10 -21.15 11.76
C ASP A 310 2.46 -20.27 10.56
N VAL A 311 2.02 -19.01 10.59
CA VAL A 311 2.34 -18.00 9.58
C VAL A 311 3.83 -17.66 9.58
N ILE A 312 4.43 -17.44 10.75
CA ILE A 312 5.88 -17.16 10.89
C ILE A 312 6.70 -18.31 10.30
N ASN A 313 6.33 -19.56 10.61
CA ASN A 313 7.01 -20.74 10.09
C ASN A 313 6.91 -20.82 8.57
N ALA A 314 5.68 -20.71 8.02
CA ALA A 314 5.45 -20.82 6.58
C ALA A 314 6.20 -19.76 5.77
N ILE A 315 6.24 -18.51 6.26
CA ILE A 315 7.02 -17.44 5.61
C ILE A 315 8.51 -17.71 5.74
N SER A 316 8.98 -18.11 6.95
CA SER A 316 10.41 -18.39 7.21
C SER A 316 10.95 -19.56 6.39
N ASP A 317 10.10 -20.52 6.01
CA ASP A 317 10.43 -21.63 5.11
C ASP A 317 10.58 -21.20 3.63
N GLY A 318 10.32 -19.92 3.33
CA GLY A 318 10.45 -19.31 2.00
C GLY A 318 9.26 -19.58 1.09
N CYS A 319 8.72 -18.51 0.51
CA CYS A 319 7.68 -18.52 -0.51
C CYS A 319 7.85 -17.35 -1.50
N GLY A 320 7.39 -17.51 -2.73
CA GLY A 320 7.36 -16.43 -3.73
C GLY A 320 6.13 -15.54 -3.60
N PHE A 321 5.01 -16.12 -3.17
CA PHE A 321 3.76 -15.41 -2.94
C PHE A 321 3.17 -15.70 -1.57
N LEU A 322 2.54 -14.68 -1.02
CA LEU A 322 1.83 -14.70 0.24
C LEU A 322 0.47 -14.04 0.05
N PHE A 323 -0.61 -14.76 0.35
CA PHE A 323 -1.95 -14.22 0.30
C PHE A 323 -2.61 -14.38 1.65
N PHE A 324 -2.98 -13.25 2.27
CA PHE A 324 -3.83 -13.22 3.45
C PHE A 324 -5.22 -12.81 3.03
N ASP A 325 -6.22 -13.60 3.39
CA ASP A 325 -7.61 -13.29 3.10
C ASP A 325 -8.46 -13.44 4.36
N GLY A 326 -8.87 -12.28 4.89
CA GLY A 326 -9.47 -12.16 6.19
C GLY A 326 -9.52 -10.72 6.64
N HIS A 327 -9.37 -10.49 7.93
CA HIS A 327 -9.55 -9.15 8.46
C HIS A 327 -8.24 -8.47 8.87
N GLY A 328 -8.25 -7.14 8.71
CA GLY A 328 -7.09 -6.30 8.94
C GLY A 328 -7.36 -5.15 9.90
N SER A 329 -6.28 -4.69 10.50
CA SER A 329 -6.12 -3.34 11.04
C SER A 329 -4.72 -2.85 10.66
N PRO A 330 -4.39 -1.56 10.91
CA PRO A 330 -3.02 -1.09 10.70
C PRO A 330 -1.99 -1.82 11.57
N MET A 331 -2.40 -2.58 12.60
CA MET A 331 -1.50 -3.26 13.54
C MET A 331 -1.57 -4.79 13.56
N SER A 332 -2.55 -5.40 12.89
CA SER A 332 -2.81 -6.84 13.02
C SER A 332 -3.62 -7.40 11.87
N TRP A 333 -3.47 -8.69 11.65
CA TRP A 333 -4.36 -9.49 10.82
C TRP A 333 -4.91 -10.67 11.61
N ALA A 334 -6.18 -11.03 11.41
CA ALA A 334 -6.86 -12.15 12.06
C ALA A 334 -8.05 -12.67 11.24
N THR A 335 -8.55 -13.85 11.60
CA THR A 335 -9.73 -14.48 10.98
C THR A 335 -10.51 -15.31 12.02
N HIS A 336 -11.65 -15.88 11.65
CA HIS A 336 -12.41 -16.80 12.51
C HIS A 336 -12.33 -18.26 12.07
N PRO A 337 -12.54 -19.22 12.99
CA PRO A 337 -12.85 -20.60 12.65
C PRO A 337 -14.21 -20.72 11.93
N PRO A 338 -14.44 -21.83 11.22
CA PRO A 338 -15.72 -22.14 10.59
C PRO A 338 -16.93 -21.94 11.49
N SER A 339 -17.85 -21.05 11.08
CA SER A 339 -19.11 -20.76 11.77
C SER A 339 -18.96 -20.35 13.25
N ASP A 340 -17.80 -19.80 13.65
CA ASP A 340 -17.56 -19.24 14.99
C ASP A 340 -16.93 -17.84 14.95
N HIS A 341 -17.75 -16.85 14.62
CA HIS A 341 -17.35 -15.43 14.54
C HIS A 341 -17.10 -14.76 15.91
N ASN A 342 -17.19 -15.50 17.02
CA ASN A 342 -16.81 -15.00 18.35
C ASN A 342 -15.36 -15.34 18.72
N THR A 343 -14.80 -16.37 18.08
CA THR A 343 -13.43 -16.84 18.35
C THR A 343 -12.47 -16.24 17.33
N TRP A 344 -11.41 -15.58 17.82
CA TRP A 344 -10.37 -15.00 16.97
C TRP A 344 -9.19 -15.96 16.82
N ILE A 345 -8.74 -16.19 15.59
CA ILE A 345 -7.46 -16.80 15.26
C ILE A 345 -6.53 -15.71 14.72
N ASP A 346 -5.54 -15.34 15.52
CA ASP A 346 -4.56 -14.32 15.17
C ASP A 346 -3.59 -14.84 14.09
N GLY A 347 -3.37 -14.03 13.03
CA GLY A 347 -2.21 -14.16 12.16
C GLY A 347 -1.08 -13.24 12.61
N LEU A 348 -0.47 -12.49 11.69
CA LEU A 348 0.65 -11.60 12.04
C LEU A 348 0.16 -10.31 12.72
N LYS A 349 0.94 -9.87 13.71
CA LYS A 349 0.81 -8.57 14.40
C LYS A 349 2.13 -7.84 14.27
N MET A 350 2.15 -6.54 14.54
CA MET A 350 3.35 -5.71 14.34
C MET A 350 4.61 -6.23 15.05
N TYR A 351 4.44 -6.81 16.24
CA TYR A 351 5.55 -7.35 17.02
C TYR A 351 5.99 -8.76 16.59
N HIS A 352 5.28 -9.39 15.65
CA HIS A 352 5.69 -10.65 15.02
C HIS A 352 6.61 -10.42 13.81
N MET A 353 6.61 -9.24 13.18
CA MET A 353 7.44 -8.97 11.99
C MET A 353 8.94 -9.25 12.22
N PRO A 354 9.54 -8.90 13.39
CA PRO A 354 10.94 -9.25 13.67
C PRO A 354 11.24 -10.75 13.85
N MET A 355 10.21 -11.60 13.91
CA MET A 355 10.37 -13.05 14.04
C MET A 355 10.45 -13.77 12.68
N LEU A 356 10.21 -13.06 11.58
CA LEU A 356 10.28 -13.59 10.22
C LEU A 356 11.75 -13.80 9.83
N ASN A 357 12.11 -15.01 9.44
CA ASN A 357 13.49 -15.41 9.14
C ASN A 357 13.66 -15.95 7.72
N ASN A 358 13.12 -15.22 6.74
CA ASN A 358 13.16 -15.53 5.31
C ASN A 358 14.10 -14.59 4.55
N LYS A 359 15.30 -14.38 5.10
CA LYS A 359 16.35 -13.58 4.44
C LYS A 359 16.59 -14.09 3.02
N ASP A 360 16.67 -13.16 2.06
CA ASP A 360 16.85 -13.41 0.63
C ASP A 360 15.73 -14.24 -0.04
N MET A 361 14.60 -14.46 0.64
CA MET A 361 13.41 -15.19 0.16
C MET A 361 12.14 -14.36 0.41
N TYR A 362 12.09 -13.19 -0.20
CA TYR A 362 11.08 -12.17 0.08
C TYR A 362 9.84 -12.33 -0.82
N PRO A 363 8.69 -12.81 -0.33
CA PRO A 363 7.50 -12.96 -1.16
C PRO A 363 6.92 -11.61 -1.59
N VAL A 364 6.13 -11.60 -2.66
CA VAL A 364 5.12 -10.57 -2.91
C VAL A 364 3.87 -10.92 -2.09
N CYS A 365 3.39 -9.96 -1.29
CA CYS A 365 2.24 -10.15 -0.42
C CYS A 365 1.01 -9.45 -0.97
N VAL A 366 -0.12 -10.15 -1.06
CA VAL A 366 -1.46 -9.56 -1.19
C VAL A 366 -2.17 -9.77 0.14
N VAL A 367 -2.77 -8.72 0.70
CA VAL A 367 -3.49 -8.81 1.97
C VAL A 367 -4.88 -8.19 1.87
N GLY A 368 -5.87 -9.06 1.93
CA GLY A 368 -7.27 -8.75 2.17
C GLY A 368 -7.50 -8.30 3.60
N GLY A 369 -8.51 -7.46 3.77
CA GLY A 369 -8.94 -6.92 5.06
C GLY A 369 -8.60 -5.45 5.28
N CYS A 370 -9.34 -4.81 6.17
CA CYS A 370 -9.36 -3.36 6.29
C CYS A 370 -8.03 -2.75 6.78
N HIS A 371 -7.68 -1.56 6.29
CA HIS A 371 -6.64 -0.65 6.80
C HIS A 371 -5.21 -1.22 6.98
N ASN A 372 -4.92 -2.41 6.44
CA ASN A 372 -3.61 -3.05 6.57
C ASN A 372 -2.47 -2.19 5.99
N SER A 373 -2.80 -1.34 5.02
CA SER A 373 -1.89 -0.41 4.32
C SER A 373 -2.11 1.05 4.73
N GLN A 374 -2.83 1.33 5.82
CA GLN A 374 -3.06 2.68 6.34
C GLN A 374 -1.76 3.30 6.93
N PHE A 375 -0.88 3.85 6.08
CA PHE A 375 0.45 4.30 6.51
C PHE A 375 0.49 5.70 7.17
N ASN A 376 -0.67 6.36 7.36
CA ASN A 376 -0.76 7.61 8.13
C ASN A 376 -0.77 7.42 9.66
N ILE A 377 -0.71 6.19 10.19
CA ILE A 377 -0.72 5.95 11.65
C ILE A 377 0.53 6.47 12.37
N SER A 378 0.51 6.60 13.70
CA SER A 378 1.69 7.08 14.44
C SER A 378 1.73 6.62 15.89
N MET A 379 2.91 6.19 16.34
CA MET A 379 3.16 5.89 17.75
C MET A 379 2.86 7.09 18.66
N PHE A 380 2.99 8.32 18.15
CA PHE A 380 2.71 9.54 18.91
C PHE A 380 1.22 9.71 19.21
N ASN A 381 0.34 8.98 18.52
CA ASN A 381 -1.08 8.95 18.85
C ASN A 381 -1.33 8.45 20.29
N TRP A 382 -0.43 7.63 20.86
CA TRP A 382 -0.46 7.28 22.30
C TRP A 382 -0.38 8.50 23.22
N LEU A 383 0.31 9.57 22.80
CA LEU A 383 0.53 10.77 23.62
C LEU A 383 -0.60 11.80 23.46
N LYS A 384 -1.55 11.58 22.55
CA LYS A 384 -2.66 12.51 22.24
C LYS A 384 -3.82 12.45 23.24
N ILE A 385 -3.57 12.00 24.47
CA ILE A 385 -4.60 11.95 25.52
C ILE A 385 -5.21 13.33 25.82
N TYR A 386 -4.49 14.41 25.51
CA TYR A 386 -4.95 15.78 25.62
C TYR A 386 -6.10 16.13 24.66
N GLU A 387 -6.34 15.34 23.60
CA GLU A 387 -7.47 15.51 22.68
C GLU A 387 -8.80 14.96 23.25
N GLY A 388 -8.76 14.44 24.48
CA GLY A 388 -9.90 13.85 25.18
C GLY A 388 -9.89 12.33 25.12
N TYR A 389 -10.40 11.70 26.18
CA TYR A 389 -10.35 10.23 26.33
C TYR A 389 -11.02 9.48 25.18
N ALA A 390 -12.18 9.96 24.69
CA ALA A 390 -12.91 9.31 23.62
C ALA A 390 -12.08 9.24 22.31
N LYS A 391 -11.52 10.37 21.89
CA LYS A 391 -10.69 10.46 20.68
C LYS A 391 -9.35 9.73 20.84
N TRP A 392 -8.75 9.80 22.03
CA TRP A 392 -7.53 9.04 22.33
C TRP A 392 -7.79 7.52 22.26
N TYR A 393 -8.90 7.08 22.85
CA TYR A 393 -9.31 5.68 22.82
C TYR A 393 -9.56 5.22 21.38
N GLU A 394 -10.14 6.07 20.53
CA GLU A 394 -10.33 5.80 19.10
C GLU A 394 -9.00 5.44 18.39
N TYR A 395 -7.91 6.19 18.61
CA TYR A 395 -6.60 5.85 18.05
C TYR A 395 -6.12 4.45 18.48
N VAL A 396 -6.28 4.11 19.76
CA VAL A 396 -5.86 2.82 20.32
C VAL A 396 -6.66 1.69 19.70
N TYR A 397 -7.97 1.88 19.66
CA TYR A 397 -8.95 0.92 19.21
C TYR A 397 -8.88 0.68 17.69
N LYS A 398 -8.66 1.72 16.87
CA LYS A 398 -8.42 1.59 15.42
C LYS A 398 -7.03 1.04 15.07
N GLY A 399 -6.16 0.79 16.06
CA GLY A 399 -4.80 0.31 15.79
C GLY A 399 -3.86 1.38 15.20
N GLU A 400 -4.12 2.67 15.43
CA GLU A 400 -3.35 3.75 14.80
C GLU A 400 -2.13 4.20 15.62
N THR A 401 -1.68 3.38 16.55
CA THR A 401 -0.75 3.80 17.62
C THR A 401 0.64 3.17 17.50
N TRP A 402 1.08 2.87 16.27
CA TRP A 402 2.37 2.22 16.00
C TRP A 402 3.26 2.97 14.99
N PHE A 403 4.48 2.47 14.81
CA PHE A 403 5.54 3.09 13.99
C PHE A 403 5.29 3.05 12.48
N GLY A 404 4.39 2.22 12.00
CA GLY A 404 4.07 2.02 10.58
C GLY A 404 2.93 1.00 10.49
N CYS A 405 2.22 0.95 9.37
CA CYS A 405 1.13 0.00 9.14
C CYS A 405 1.64 -1.43 8.89
N TRP A 406 0.74 -2.40 9.00
CA TRP A 406 1.03 -3.83 8.87
C TRP A 406 1.79 -4.13 7.57
N SER A 407 1.30 -3.61 6.45
CA SER A 407 1.88 -3.83 5.13
C SER A 407 3.29 -3.25 5.00
N TRP A 408 3.53 -2.05 5.52
CA TRP A 408 4.86 -1.45 5.50
C TRP A 408 5.83 -2.18 6.42
N LEU A 409 5.40 -2.58 7.63
CA LEU A 409 6.28 -3.31 8.54
C LEU A 409 6.68 -4.68 8.00
N LEU A 410 5.78 -5.35 7.27
CA LEU A 410 6.12 -6.59 6.58
C LEU A 410 7.14 -6.35 5.47
N ALA A 411 6.93 -5.33 4.62
CA ALA A 411 7.83 -5.02 3.51
C ALA A 411 9.22 -4.56 3.99
N ARG A 412 9.27 -3.64 4.96
CA ARG A 412 10.53 -3.03 5.44
C ARG A 412 11.30 -3.89 6.45
N GLN A 413 10.79 -5.06 6.82
CA GLN A 413 11.46 -5.92 7.81
C GLN A 413 12.89 -6.27 7.36
N SER A 414 13.88 -5.98 8.21
CA SER A 414 15.27 -6.34 7.95
C SER A 414 15.44 -7.85 7.99
N ASP A 415 16.20 -8.39 7.04
CA ASP A 415 16.52 -9.82 6.92
C ASP A 415 15.29 -10.76 6.90
N GLY A 416 14.12 -10.25 6.52
CA GLY A 416 12.88 -11.04 6.42
C GLY A 416 11.71 -10.25 5.84
N GLY A 417 10.49 -10.76 6.00
CA GLY A 417 9.27 -10.10 5.52
C GLY A 417 9.05 -10.22 4.02
N SER A 418 8.26 -9.32 3.43
CA SER A 418 7.92 -9.32 1.99
C SER A 418 8.83 -8.37 1.18
N ILE A 419 8.86 -8.48 -0.15
CA ILE A 419 9.50 -7.49 -1.01
C ILE A 419 8.55 -6.34 -1.37
N ALA A 420 7.26 -6.65 -1.42
CA ALA A 420 6.17 -5.71 -1.64
C ALA A 420 4.89 -6.24 -0.98
N THR A 421 3.96 -5.32 -0.70
CA THR A 421 2.64 -5.64 -0.16
C THR A 421 1.57 -4.82 -0.89
N LEU A 422 0.52 -5.47 -1.36
CA LEU A 422 -0.71 -4.84 -1.84
C LEU A 422 -1.81 -4.99 -0.80
N GLY A 423 -2.55 -3.92 -0.55
CA GLY A 423 -3.70 -3.96 0.36
C GLY A 423 -4.33 -2.59 0.58
N TYR A 424 -5.13 -2.48 1.63
CA TYR A 424 -6.13 -1.42 1.75
C TYR A 424 -5.70 -0.33 2.75
N SER A 425 -5.76 0.93 2.34
CA SER A 425 -5.56 2.09 3.23
C SER A 425 -6.76 2.41 4.12
N ALA A 426 -7.89 1.78 3.85
CA ALA A 426 -9.19 2.15 4.38
C ALA A 426 -10.05 0.92 4.72
N LEU A 427 -11.32 1.17 5.06
CA LEU A 427 -12.32 0.13 5.23
C LEU A 427 -12.58 -0.63 3.92
N GLY A 428 -12.09 -1.87 3.83
CA GLY A 428 -12.37 -2.78 2.72
C GLY A 428 -13.77 -3.38 2.82
N TYR A 429 -14.44 -3.49 1.68
CA TYR A 429 -15.77 -4.10 1.52
C TYR A 429 -15.64 -5.42 0.77
N THR A 430 -16.37 -6.45 1.21
CA THR A 430 -16.35 -7.79 0.58
C THR A 430 -17.40 -7.89 -0.53
N LYS A 431 -17.43 -9.01 -1.27
CA LYS A 431 -18.47 -9.26 -2.27
C LYS A 431 -19.86 -9.27 -1.64
N GLU A 432 -19.99 -9.79 -0.43
CA GLU A 432 -21.26 -9.89 0.28
C GLU A 432 -21.80 -8.52 0.68
N ASP A 433 -20.94 -7.59 1.11
CA ASP A 433 -21.35 -6.19 1.35
C ASP A 433 -22.01 -5.59 0.10
N LYS A 434 -21.47 -5.88 -1.08
CA LYS A 434 -22.00 -5.40 -2.36
C LYS A 434 -23.32 -6.10 -2.72
N TRP A 435 -23.44 -7.40 -2.47
CA TRP A 435 -24.66 -8.16 -2.72
C TRP A 435 -25.82 -7.69 -1.83
N GLU A 436 -25.57 -7.33 -0.58
CA GLU A 436 -26.59 -6.76 0.32
C GLU A 436 -27.18 -5.44 -0.21
N LEU A 437 -26.41 -4.70 -1.01
CA LEU A 437 -26.86 -3.47 -1.69
C LEU A 437 -27.48 -3.74 -3.07
N GLY A 438 -27.67 -5.01 -3.44
CA GLY A 438 -28.24 -5.42 -4.73
C GLY A 438 -27.26 -5.34 -5.90
N GLY A 439 -25.96 -5.24 -5.62
CA GLY A 439 -24.90 -5.31 -6.62
C GLY A 439 -24.44 -6.75 -6.90
N GLU A 440 -23.72 -6.92 -8.01
CA GLU A 440 -23.03 -8.17 -8.36
C GLU A 440 -21.51 -7.95 -8.31
N GLY A 441 -20.75 -9.01 -8.05
CA GLY A 441 -19.28 -8.95 -8.11
C GLY A 441 -18.56 -9.00 -6.77
N GLY A 442 -17.23 -8.82 -6.82
CA GLY A 442 -16.29 -9.28 -5.79
C GLY A 442 -15.65 -8.23 -4.87
N ALA A 443 -15.88 -6.93 -5.07
CA ALA A 443 -15.26 -5.85 -4.29
C ALA A 443 -13.74 -6.10 -4.03
N SER A 444 -13.26 -6.09 -2.78
CA SER A 444 -11.85 -6.37 -2.46
C SER A 444 -11.38 -7.75 -2.94
N GLU A 445 -12.22 -8.78 -2.81
CA GLU A 445 -11.88 -10.15 -3.25
C GLU A 445 -11.58 -10.22 -4.75
N TRP A 446 -12.21 -9.36 -5.55
CA TRP A 446 -11.91 -9.27 -6.97
C TRP A 446 -10.48 -8.78 -7.19
N LEU A 447 -10.10 -7.64 -6.62
CA LEU A 447 -8.75 -7.09 -6.78
C LEU A 447 -7.69 -8.06 -6.24
N ASP A 448 -7.92 -8.59 -5.05
CA ASP A 448 -6.95 -9.46 -4.37
C ASP A 448 -6.68 -10.75 -5.16
N THR A 449 -7.72 -11.37 -5.71
CA THR A 449 -7.56 -12.60 -6.50
C THR A 449 -7.06 -12.34 -7.92
N HIS A 450 -7.44 -11.22 -8.55
CA HIS A 450 -7.03 -10.91 -9.93
C HIS A 450 -5.57 -10.51 -10.04
N PHE A 451 -4.92 -10.08 -8.95
CA PHE A 451 -3.46 -10.01 -8.89
C PHE A 451 -2.83 -11.35 -9.31
N PHE A 452 -3.32 -12.46 -8.75
CA PHE A 452 -2.80 -13.81 -9.04
C PHE A 452 -3.22 -14.30 -10.42
N TRP A 453 -4.38 -13.87 -10.93
CA TRP A 453 -4.76 -14.13 -12.31
C TRP A 453 -3.82 -13.45 -13.31
N GLU A 454 -3.51 -12.17 -13.12
CA GLU A 454 -2.57 -11.43 -13.97
C GLU A 454 -1.20 -12.12 -13.99
N TYR A 455 -0.66 -12.50 -12.83
CA TYR A 455 0.62 -13.19 -12.77
C TYR A 455 0.56 -14.60 -13.39
N GLY A 456 -0.33 -15.46 -12.89
CA GLY A 456 -0.29 -16.89 -13.18
C GLY A 456 -1.01 -17.31 -14.46
N MET A 457 -2.01 -16.54 -14.90
CA MET A 457 -2.80 -16.84 -16.10
C MET A 457 -2.46 -15.91 -17.27
N ASN A 458 -2.32 -14.61 -17.03
CA ASN A 458 -1.97 -13.63 -18.07
C ASN A 458 -0.45 -13.59 -18.33
N GLY A 459 0.36 -14.01 -17.35
CA GLY A 459 1.82 -14.05 -17.46
C GLY A 459 2.48 -12.69 -17.29
N THR A 460 1.79 -11.72 -16.69
CA THR A 460 2.33 -10.39 -16.38
C THR A 460 3.37 -10.53 -15.27
N GLN A 461 4.59 -10.02 -15.47
CA GLN A 461 5.73 -10.26 -14.56
C GLN A 461 6.18 -9.02 -13.76
N VAL A 462 5.87 -7.81 -14.24
CA VAL A 462 6.25 -6.58 -13.55
C VAL A 462 5.14 -6.19 -12.58
N LEU A 463 5.52 -5.86 -11.34
CA LEU A 463 4.58 -5.66 -10.25
C LEU A 463 3.60 -4.49 -10.49
N GLY A 464 4.09 -3.38 -11.03
CA GLY A 464 3.28 -2.21 -11.37
C GLY A 464 2.29 -2.49 -12.49
N ASP A 465 2.70 -3.26 -13.51
CA ASP A 465 1.82 -3.67 -14.61
C ASP A 465 0.66 -4.51 -14.08
N ILE A 466 0.93 -5.46 -13.16
CA ILE A 466 -0.13 -6.25 -12.51
C ILE A 466 -1.07 -5.34 -11.74
N TRP A 467 -0.55 -4.43 -10.92
CA TRP A 467 -1.36 -3.49 -10.13
C TRP A 467 -2.29 -2.66 -11.04
N GLY A 468 -1.74 -2.05 -12.10
CA GLY A 468 -2.53 -1.24 -13.02
C GLY A 468 -3.52 -2.05 -13.86
N ASN A 469 -3.12 -3.22 -14.39
CA ASN A 469 -4.01 -4.11 -15.13
C ASN A 469 -5.16 -4.61 -14.26
N THR A 470 -4.90 -4.89 -12.98
CA THR A 470 -5.92 -5.34 -12.04
C THR A 470 -6.92 -4.22 -11.76
N ILE A 471 -6.47 -2.99 -11.52
CA ILE A 471 -7.38 -1.83 -11.36
C ILE A 471 -8.18 -1.58 -12.64
N ASN A 472 -7.54 -1.58 -13.81
CA ASN A 472 -8.20 -1.41 -15.09
C ASN A 472 -9.25 -2.51 -15.32
N GLY A 473 -8.90 -3.76 -15.04
CA GLY A 473 -9.81 -4.89 -15.16
C GLY A 473 -11.01 -4.77 -14.22
N TYR A 474 -10.78 -4.27 -12.99
CA TYR A 474 -11.83 -4.02 -12.02
C TYR A 474 -12.81 -2.96 -12.51
N LEU A 475 -12.31 -1.79 -12.95
CA LEU A 475 -13.13 -0.69 -13.44
C LEU A 475 -13.86 -1.03 -14.75
N ASN A 476 -13.24 -1.84 -15.62
CA ASN A 476 -13.91 -2.36 -16.82
C ASN A 476 -15.04 -3.35 -16.48
N THR A 477 -14.89 -4.11 -15.38
CA THR A 477 -15.89 -5.08 -14.92
C THR A 477 -17.02 -4.37 -14.16
N TYR A 478 -16.66 -3.33 -13.38
CA TYR A 478 -17.55 -2.57 -12.52
C TYR A 478 -17.39 -1.07 -12.80
N PRO A 479 -17.94 -0.58 -13.94
CA PRO A 479 -17.86 0.83 -14.29
C PRO A 479 -18.60 1.68 -13.26
N ILE A 480 -18.02 2.83 -12.92
CA ILE A 480 -18.55 3.71 -11.88
C ILE A 480 -19.70 4.57 -12.41
N ASP A 481 -20.87 4.42 -11.81
CA ASP A 481 -22.01 5.33 -11.98
C ASP A 481 -22.00 6.42 -10.91
N TRP A 482 -21.35 7.54 -11.22
CA TRP A 482 -21.27 8.73 -10.36
C TRP A 482 -22.63 9.37 -10.03
N ASN A 483 -23.72 9.00 -10.72
CA ASN A 483 -25.08 9.47 -10.39
C ASN A 483 -25.73 8.64 -9.28
N SER A 484 -25.15 7.51 -8.91
CA SER A 484 -25.65 6.66 -7.85
C SER A 484 -25.38 7.30 -6.46
N PRO A 485 -26.18 6.97 -5.43
CA PRO A 485 -25.88 7.37 -4.06
C PRO A 485 -24.52 6.81 -3.60
N VAL A 486 -23.85 7.48 -2.66
CA VAL A 486 -22.56 7.01 -2.10
C VAL A 486 -22.68 5.61 -1.45
N GLU A 487 -23.82 5.29 -0.84
CA GLU A 487 -24.14 3.97 -0.28
C GLU A 487 -24.71 3.01 -1.36
N SER A 488 -24.06 2.94 -2.52
CA SER A 488 -24.43 2.06 -3.62
C SER A 488 -23.31 1.08 -3.95
N PRO A 489 -23.59 -0.01 -4.70
CA PRO A 489 -22.54 -0.87 -5.23
C PRO A 489 -21.45 -0.08 -5.98
N SER A 490 -21.83 0.94 -6.75
CA SER A 490 -20.87 1.78 -7.46
C SER A 490 -20.01 2.65 -6.54
N GLY A 491 -20.54 3.11 -5.41
CA GLY A 491 -19.77 3.84 -4.41
C GLY A 491 -18.75 2.94 -3.70
N ILE A 492 -19.10 1.67 -3.45
CA ILE A 492 -18.14 0.65 -3.00
C ILE A 492 -17.06 0.45 -4.06
N ASP A 493 -17.43 0.25 -5.32
CA ASP A 493 -16.47 0.01 -6.41
C ASP A 493 -15.47 1.15 -6.57
N ALA A 494 -15.94 2.40 -6.55
CA ALA A 494 -15.07 3.58 -6.63
C ALA A 494 -14.11 3.66 -5.44
N LYS A 495 -14.59 3.35 -4.22
CA LYS A 495 -13.76 3.34 -3.02
C LYS A 495 -12.71 2.23 -3.07
N THR A 496 -13.11 1.00 -3.42
CA THR A 496 -12.25 -0.18 -3.52
C THR A 496 -11.07 0.03 -4.46
N ALA A 497 -11.29 0.65 -5.64
CA ALA A 497 -10.20 0.98 -6.56
C ALA A 497 -9.22 2.01 -5.97
N GLN A 498 -9.74 3.03 -5.27
CA GLN A 498 -8.93 4.14 -4.74
C GLN A 498 -8.06 3.75 -3.54
N GLU A 499 -8.48 2.77 -2.73
CA GLU A 499 -7.81 2.42 -1.48
C GLU A 499 -6.82 1.26 -1.59
N TRP A 500 -6.75 0.59 -2.74
CA TRP A 500 -5.85 -0.54 -2.99
C TRP A 500 -4.45 -0.06 -3.41
N ILE A 501 -3.53 -0.04 -2.43
CA ILE A 501 -2.22 0.58 -2.54
C ILE A 501 -1.12 -0.46 -2.73
N LEU A 502 -0.20 -0.18 -3.65
CA LEU A 502 1.06 -0.89 -3.80
C LEU A 502 2.15 -0.29 -2.90
N ILE A 503 2.46 -0.96 -1.79
CA ILE A 503 3.65 -0.69 -0.98
C ILE A 503 4.81 -1.53 -1.52
N GLY A 504 5.59 -0.94 -2.43
CA GLY A 504 6.66 -1.64 -3.13
C GLY A 504 7.22 -0.82 -4.28
N ASP A 505 8.21 -1.40 -4.95
CA ASP A 505 8.75 -0.86 -6.20
C ASP A 505 7.84 -1.30 -7.37
N PRO A 506 7.21 -0.35 -8.09
CA PRO A 506 6.32 -0.70 -9.21
C PRO A 506 7.07 -1.28 -10.41
N SER A 507 8.38 -1.05 -10.53
CA SER A 507 9.22 -1.62 -11.60
C SER A 507 9.83 -2.99 -11.22
N LEU A 508 9.39 -3.59 -10.11
CA LEU A 508 9.93 -4.86 -9.63
C LEU A 508 9.63 -5.98 -10.63
N MET A 509 10.66 -6.66 -11.09
CA MET A 509 10.52 -7.94 -11.81
C MET A 509 10.21 -9.05 -10.81
N ILE A 510 8.96 -9.51 -10.77
CA ILE A 510 8.54 -10.58 -9.85
C ILE A 510 9.26 -11.88 -10.20
N GLY A 511 9.90 -12.49 -9.21
CA GLY A 511 10.76 -13.66 -9.38
C GLY A 511 12.18 -13.33 -9.82
N GLY A 512 12.53 -12.06 -10.05
CA GLY A 512 13.87 -11.60 -10.42
C GLY A 512 14.25 -11.83 -11.88
N TYR A 513 15.31 -11.13 -12.33
CA TYR A 513 15.76 -11.15 -13.72
C TYR A 513 16.48 -12.45 -14.08
N PRO A 514 16.29 -12.99 -15.30
CA PRO A 514 17.15 -14.03 -15.81
C PRO A 514 18.59 -13.49 -15.95
N GLY A 515 19.57 -14.22 -15.40
CA GLY A 515 20.98 -13.84 -15.39
C GLY A 515 21.74 -14.03 -16.70
#